data_AF-A0A7X8CMX3-F1
#
_entry.id   AF-A0A7X8CMX3-F1
#
_cell.length_a   1.000
_cell.length_b   1.000
_cell.length_c   1.000
_cell.angle_alpha   90.00
_cell.angle_beta   90.00
_cell.angle_gamma   90.00
#
_symmetry.space_group_name_H-M   'P 1'
#
loop_
_entity.id
_entity.type
_entity.pdbx_description
1 polymer ?
#
loop_
_entity_poly.entity_id
_entity_poly.type
_entity_poly.pdbx_seq_one_letter_code
_entity_poly.pdbx_strand_id
1 'polypeptide(L)'
;MSSSQEMINACQIPTYVLSNISTARLADLCLNYPLLGDILLANNYQEGFDKLSEIFNGFQELFKRQDAGFALLNIYERFNLDSFNQKKATEVKNVFLDMCIDVVMAQPVFLENLTLDEERRLMHESLNKLKIQKRIGNSLYRQKTTAALLSRLLTRNNAALKEYDQFGNDKFLLLTNYFILEDESVIEKIEQQAETYLNN
;
A
#
# COMPACT_ATOMS: atom_id res chain seq x y z
N MET A 1 -8.52 22.27 21.87
CA MET A 1 -7.63 21.30 21.20
C MET A 1 -8.07 19.88 21.59
N SER A 2 -9.32 19.52 21.29
CA SER A 2 -10.01 18.47 22.06
C SER A 2 -11.09 17.75 21.23
N SER A 3 -10.69 17.19 20.09
CA SER A 3 -11.49 16.18 19.37
C SER A 3 -10.59 15.18 18.66
N SER A 4 -9.55 15.65 17.95
CA SER A 4 -8.60 14.78 17.25
C SER A 4 -7.81 13.88 18.21
N GLN A 5 -7.27 14.42 19.31
CA GLN A 5 -6.52 13.62 20.29
C GLN A 5 -7.43 12.62 21.04
N GLU A 6 -8.68 12.99 21.32
CA GLU A 6 -9.65 12.11 21.96
C GLU A 6 -10.01 10.93 21.04
N MET A 7 -10.21 11.19 19.74
CA MET A 7 -10.43 10.13 18.75
C MET A 7 -9.22 9.20 18.62
N ILE A 8 -8.01 9.75 18.59
CA ILE A 8 -6.76 8.96 18.54
C ILE A 8 -6.65 8.07 19.77
N ASN A 9 -6.91 8.61 20.97
CA ASN A 9 -6.85 7.86 22.22
C ASN A 9 -7.91 6.76 22.27
N ALA A 10 -9.13 7.04 21.79
CA ALA A 10 -10.22 6.07 21.75
C ALA A 10 -9.95 4.88 20.81
N CYS A 11 -9.09 5.08 19.80
CA CYS A 11 -8.75 4.03 18.86
C CYS A 11 -7.56 3.15 19.29
N GLN A 12 -6.84 3.50 20.37
CA GLN A 12 -5.68 2.71 20.80
C GLN A 12 -6.10 1.30 21.20
N ILE A 13 -5.34 0.29 20.74
CA ILE A 13 -5.59 -1.10 21.09
C ILE A 13 -5.05 -1.36 22.52
N PRO A 14 -5.82 -1.92 23.45
CA PRO A 14 -5.31 -2.27 24.77
C PRO A 14 -4.10 -3.21 24.70
N THR A 15 -3.08 -2.97 25.53
CA THR A 15 -1.81 -3.74 25.49
C THR A 15 -2.00 -5.25 25.60
N TYR A 16 -2.95 -5.71 26.42
CA TYR A 16 -3.25 -7.14 26.56
C TYR A 16 -3.87 -7.75 25.29
N VAL A 17 -4.52 -6.94 24.43
CA VAL A 17 -5.01 -7.40 23.13
C VAL A 17 -3.84 -7.50 22.16
N LEU A 18 -2.98 -6.47 22.11
CA LEU A 18 -1.79 -6.46 21.24
C LEU A 18 -0.89 -7.67 21.46
N SER A 19 -0.69 -8.09 22.71
CA SER A 19 0.18 -9.23 23.04
C SER A 19 -0.41 -10.60 22.73
N ASN A 20 -1.73 -10.71 22.52
CA ASN A 20 -2.42 -12.00 22.33
C ASN A 20 -3.07 -12.16 20.94
N ILE A 21 -3.24 -11.07 20.20
CA ILE A 21 -3.88 -11.11 18.89
C ILE A 21 -2.93 -11.66 17.81
N SER A 22 -3.42 -12.54 16.94
CA SER A 22 -2.65 -13.04 15.78
C SER A 22 -2.28 -11.92 14.79
N THR A 23 -1.20 -12.08 14.02
CA THR A 23 -0.77 -11.08 13.03
C THR A 23 -1.83 -10.77 11.99
N ALA A 24 -2.52 -11.80 11.47
CA ALA A 24 -3.63 -11.62 10.53
C ALA A 24 -4.73 -10.71 11.09
N ARG A 25 -5.14 -10.94 12.34
CA ARG A 25 -6.16 -10.10 13.01
C ARG A 25 -5.65 -8.71 13.35
N LEU A 26 -4.37 -8.55 13.70
CA LEU A 26 -3.79 -7.21 13.89
C LEU A 26 -3.77 -6.43 12.58
N ALA A 27 -3.36 -7.05 11.48
CA ALA A 27 -3.36 -6.43 10.16
C ALA A 27 -4.79 -6.02 9.72
N ASP A 28 -5.79 -6.87 9.95
CA ASP A 28 -7.21 -6.52 9.74
C ASP A 28 -7.62 -5.30 10.58
N LEU A 29 -7.24 -5.23 11.86
CA LEU A 29 -7.54 -4.08 12.72
C LEU A 29 -6.87 -2.80 12.22
N CYS A 30 -5.61 -2.88 11.78
CA CYS A 30 -4.90 -1.74 11.20
C CYS A 30 -5.61 -1.20 9.95
N LEU A 31 -6.09 -2.07 9.07
CA LEU A 31 -6.81 -1.68 7.86
C LEU A 31 -8.27 -1.26 8.13
N ASN A 32 -8.80 -1.55 9.32
CA ASN A 32 -10.11 -1.06 9.79
C ASN A 32 -9.98 0.10 10.79
N TYR A 33 -8.78 0.67 10.95
CA TYR A 33 -8.56 1.83 11.81
C TYR A 33 -9.47 2.99 11.35
N PRO A 34 -10.30 3.58 12.23
CA PRO A 34 -11.30 4.57 11.83
C PRO A 34 -10.74 5.80 11.11
N LEU A 35 -9.48 6.16 11.39
CA LEU A 35 -8.79 7.31 10.80
C LEU A 35 -7.79 6.90 9.70
N LEU A 36 -7.88 5.68 9.15
CA LEU A 36 -6.97 5.23 8.08
C LEU A 36 -6.99 6.14 6.84
N GLY A 37 -8.14 6.76 6.57
CA GLY A 37 -8.30 7.70 5.46
C GLY A 37 -7.43 8.96 5.57
N ASP A 38 -6.96 9.32 6.78
CA ASP A 38 -6.13 10.51 7.00
C ASP A 38 -4.79 10.44 6.24
N ILE A 39 -4.33 9.23 5.89
CA ILE A 39 -3.19 9.00 4.98
C ILE A 39 -3.35 9.81 3.69
N LEU A 40 -4.56 9.82 3.14
CA LEU A 40 -4.84 10.39 1.82
C LEU A 40 -5.09 11.91 1.88
N LEU A 41 -5.21 12.48 3.08
CA LEU A 41 -5.43 13.91 3.32
C LEU A 41 -4.13 14.70 3.53
N ALA A 42 -3.00 14.02 3.70
CA ALA A 42 -1.69 14.65 3.85
C ALA A 42 -1.17 15.26 2.53
N ASN A 43 -0.11 16.07 2.61
CA ASN A 43 0.53 16.66 1.42
C ASN A 43 1.01 15.59 0.43
N ASN A 44 1.45 14.46 0.99
CA ASN A 44 1.80 13.26 0.25
C ASN A 44 1.48 12.03 1.13
N TYR A 45 1.26 10.86 0.52
CA TYR A 45 0.75 9.71 1.28
C TYR A 45 1.80 9.03 2.14
N GLN A 46 3.09 9.21 1.82
CA GLN A 46 4.13 8.71 2.69
C GLN A 46 4.10 9.46 4.03
N GLU A 47 4.09 10.80 3.99
CA GLU A 47 3.93 11.62 5.20
C GLU A 47 2.65 11.28 5.97
N GLY A 48 1.54 11.02 5.24
CA GLY A 48 0.28 10.60 5.84
C GLY A 48 0.38 9.25 6.57
N PHE A 49 1.03 8.26 5.95
CA PHE A 49 1.27 6.97 6.58
C PHE A 49 2.23 7.09 7.78
N ASP A 50 3.33 7.82 7.64
CA ASP A 50 4.35 8.00 8.68
C ASP A 50 3.69 8.55 9.95
N LYS A 51 2.96 9.67 9.83
CA LYS A 51 2.21 10.28 10.94
C LYS A 51 1.21 9.32 11.57
N LEU A 52 0.43 8.60 10.74
CA LEU A 52 -0.58 7.68 11.24
C LEU A 52 0.06 6.50 12.01
N SER A 53 1.16 5.97 11.49
CA SER A 53 1.88 4.85 12.10
C SER A 53 2.58 5.23 13.41
N GLU A 54 3.00 6.48 13.56
CA GLU A 54 3.56 7.02 14.80
C GLU A 54 2.50 7.15 15.91
N ILE A 55 1.25 7.47 15.58
CA ILE A 55 0.20 7.73 16.57
C ILE A 55 -0.65 6.49 16.93
N PHE A 56 -0.75 5.50 16.05
CA PHE A 56 -1.58 4.32 16.27
C PHE A 56 -0.75 3.10 16.67
N ASN A 57 -0.96 2.62 17.90
CA ASN A 57 -0.18 1.50 18.46
C ASN A 57 -0.36 0.16 17.72
N GLY A 58 -1.40 0.00 16.91
CA GLY A 58 -1.59 -1.19 16.07
C GLY A 58 -0.51 -1.31 15.00
N PHE A 59 -0.16 -0.22 14.30
CA PHE A 59 0.93 -0.24 13.32
C PHE A 59 2.29 -0.42 13.99
N GLN A 60 2.53 0.28 15.10
CA GLN A 60 3.75 0.12 15.89
C GLN A 60 3.98 -1.34 16.31
N GLU A 61 2.92 -2.06 16.67
CA GLU A 61 3.02 -3.49 16.99
C GLU A 61 3.15 -4.35 15.74
N LEU A 62 2.46 -4.02 14.66
CA LEU A 62 2.53 -4.78 13.40
C LEU A 62 3.93 -4.74 12.79
N PHE A 63 4.65 -3.62 12.89
CA PHE A 63 6.04 -3.48 12.44
C PHE A 63 7.02 -4.44 13.11
N LYS A 64 6.68 -4.98 14.28
CA LYS A 64 7.55 -5.91 15.02
C LYS A 64 7.36 -7.36 14.59
N ARG A 65 6.35 -7.65 13.77
CA ARG A 65 5.93 -9.03 13.46
C ARG A 65 6.50 -9.46 12.11
N GLN A 66 7.35 -10.48 12.14
CA GLN A 66 8.05 -10.98 10.95
C GLN A 66 7.11 -11.54 9.87
N ASP A 67 5.89 -11.95 10.24
CA ASP A 67 4.86 -12.44 9.32
C ASP A 67 3.86 -11.34 8.87
N ALA A 68 4.12 -10.07 9.19
CA ALA A 68 3.22 -8.95 8.88
C ALA A 68 3.05 -8.75 7.36
N GLY A 69 4.13 -8.85 6.59
CA GLY A 69 4.08 -8.75 5.12
C GLY A 69 3.13 -9.79 4.52
N PHE A 70 3.29 -11.06 4.91
CA PHE A 70 2.43 -12.14 4.44
C PHE A 70 0.97 -11.97 4.90
N ALA A 71 0.73 -11.53 6.13
CA ALA A 71 -0.61 -11.25 6.63
C ALA A 71 -1.32 -10.17 5.80
N LEU A 72 -0.62 -9.08 5.45
CA LEU A 72 -1.14 -8.01 4.61
C LEU A 72 -1.35 -8.46 3.16
N LEU A 73 -0.44 -9.25 2.59
CA LEU A 73 -0.60 -9.83 1.24
C LEU A 73 -1.89 -10.66 1.15
N ASN A 74 -2.18 -11.50 2.15
CA ASN A 74 -3.41 -12.29 2.16
C ASN A 74 -4.67 -11.39 2.23
N ILE A 75 -4.61 -10.24 2.90
CA ILE A 75 -5.72 -9.27 2.90
C ILE A 75 -5.83 -8.59 1.52
N TYR A 76 -4.69 -8.21 0.94
CA TYR A 76 -4.58 -7.58 -0.38
C TYR A 76 -5.23 -8.44 -1.47
N GLU A 77 -4.86 -9.71 -1.54
CA GLU A 77 -5.41 -10.69 -2.49
C GLU A 77 -6.93 -10.84 -2.33
N ARG A 78 -7.42 -11.03 -1.10
CA ARG A 78 -8.86 -11.13 -0.82
C ARG A 78 -9.61 -9.87 -1.24
N PHE A 79 -9.08 -8.71 -0.90
CA PHE A 79 -9.71 -7.43 -1.22
C PHE A 79 -9.79 -7.19 -2.73
N ASN A 80 -8.74 -7.54 -3.46
CA ASN A 80 -8.70 -7.45 -4.93
C ASN A 80 -9.70 -8.40 -5.57
N LEU A 81 -9.75 -9.67 -5.15
CA LEU A 81 -10.73 -10.65 -5.62
C LEU A 81 -12.17 -10.16 -5.43
N ASP A 82 -12.48 -9.63 -4.25
CA ASP A 82 -13.82 -9.08 -3.94
C ASP A 82 -14.13 -7.83 -4.77
N SER A 83 -13.12 -7.00 -5.06
CA SER A 83 -13.26 -5.79 -5.86
C SER A 83 -13.51 -6.10 -7.34
N PHE A 84 -12.93 -7.16 -7.89
CA PHE A 84 -13.06 -7.54 -9.31
C PHE A 84 -14.30 -8.40 -9.62
N ASN A 85 -14.82 -9.17 -8.66
CA ASN A 85 -15.93 -10.12 -8.88
C ASN A 85 -17.36 -9.53 -8.74
N GLN A 86 -17.51 -8.20 -8.72
CA GLN A 86 -18.77 -7.39 -8.73
C GLN A 86 -19.47 -7.08 -7.38
N LYS A 87 -20.10 -5.88 -7.39
CA LYS A 87 -20.99 -5.16 -6.44
C LYS A 87 -20.41 -4.30 -5.30
N LYS A 88 -19.13 -4.40 -4.93
CA LYS A 88 -18.52 -3.53 -3.89
C LYS A 88 -17.58 -2.41 -4.39
N ALA A 89 -17.13 -2.49 -5.64
CA ALA A 89 -16.14 -1.57 -6.22
C ALA A 89 -16.59 -0.10 -6.29
N THR A 90 -17.88 0.18 -6.11
CA THR A 90 -18.50 1.51 -6.31
C THR A 90 -18.83 2.25 -5.02
N GLU A 91 -18.71 1.63 -3.84
CA GLU A 91 -18.89 2.38 -2.59
C GLU A 91 -17.64 3.23 -2.32
N VAL A 92 -17.86 4.52 -2.08
CA VAL A 92 -16.80 5.50 -1.80
C VAL A 92 -15.86 5.02 -0.68
N LYS A 93 -16.41 4.36 0.36
CA LYS A 93 -15.62 3.78 1.45
C LYS A 93 -14.64 2.71 0.96
N ASN A 94 -15.07 1.84 0.03
CA ASN A 94 -14.23 0.79 -0.52
C ASN A 94 -13.17 1.37 -1.48
N VAL A 95 -13.46 2.50 -2.13
CA VAL A 95 -12.47 3.24 -2.93
C VAL A 95 -11.31 3.76 -2.07
N PHE A 96 -11.62 4.42 -0.96
CA PHE A 96 -10.58 4.93 -0.06
C PHE A 96 -9.79 3.80 0.60
N LEU A 97 -10.47 2.74 1.05
CA LEU A 97 -9.81 1.58 1.63
C LEU A 97 -8.89 0.88 0.63
N ASP A 98 -9.29 0.74 -0.63
CA ASP A 98 -8.45 0.18 -1.71
C ASP A 98 -7.10 0.91 -1.85
N MET A 99 -7.16 2.24 -1.83
CA MET A 99 -5.97 3.10 -1.92
C MET A 99 -5.12 3.03 -0.65
N CYS A 100 -5.74 3.04 0.53
CA CYS A 100 -5.00 2.89 1.79
C CYS A 100 -4.33 1.52 1.89
N ILE A 101 -4.96 0.44 1.41
CA ILE A 101 -4.36 -0.90 1.36
C ILE A 101 -3.10 -0.90 0.48
N ASP A 102 -3.14 -0.27 -0.70
CA ASP A 102 -1.95 -0.12 -1.54
C ASP A 102 -0.84 0.64 -0.79
N VAL A 103 -1.15 1.77 -0.16
CA VAL A 103 -0.17 2.58 0.59
C VAL A 103 0.42 1.81 1.76
N VAL A 104 -0.40 1.11 2.54
CA VAL A 104 0.04 0.30 3.69
C VAL A 104 0.91 -0.85 3.20
N MET A 105 0.49 -1.62 2.19
CA MET A 105 1.26 -2.76 1.70
C MET A 105 2.61 -2.33 1.10
N ALA A 106 2.66 -1.14 0.50
CA ALA A 106 3.86 -0.58 -0.12
C ALA A 106 4.96 -0.16 0.87
N GLN A 107 4.76 -0.25 2.18
CA GLN A 107 5.74 0.23 3.14
C GLN A 107 6.95 -0.72 3.21
N PRO A 108 8.19 -0.20 3.23
CA PRO A 108 9.41 -1.02 3.18
C PRO A 108 9.44 -2.15 4.21
N VAL A 109 9.03 -1.85 5.46
CA VAL A 109 8.99 -2.83 6.56
C VAL A 109 8.16 -4.07 6.23
N PHE A 110 7.06 -3.94 5.47
CA PHE A 110 6.22 -5.08 5.11
C PHE A 110 6.73 -5.81 3.87
N LEU A 111 7.27 -5.07 2.89
CA LEU A 111 7.89 -5.66 1.71
C LEU A 111 9.13 -6.48 2.08
N GLU A 112 9.91 -6.01 3.06
CA GLU A 112 11.09 -6.72 3.59
C GLU A 112 10.76 -8.02 4.32
N ASN A 113 9.50 -8.21 4.73
CA ASN A 113 9.03 -9.44 5.37
C ASN A 113 8.50 -10.48 4.38
N LEU A 114 8.48 -10.17 3.08
CA LEU A 114 8.05 -11.12 2.06
C LEU A 114 9.21 -12.00 1.61
N THR A 115 8.92 -13.27 1.41
CA THR A 115 9.75 -14.18 0.60
C THR A 115 9.69 -13.77 -0.87
N LEU A 116 10.63 -14.27 -1.68
CA LEU A 116 10.64 -14.01 -3.13
C LEU A 116 9.35 -14.47 -3.82
N ASP A 117 8.77 -15.60 -3.39
CA ASP A 117 7.53 -16.13 -3.96
C ASP A 117 6.33 -15.26 -3.57
N GLU A 118 6.25 -14.80 -2.33
CA GLU A 118 5.21 -13.88 -1.86
C GLU A 118 5.33 -12.50 -2.52
N GLU A 119 6.56 -12.02 -2.73
CA GLU A 119 6.82 -10.76 -3.43
C GLU A 119 6.40 -10.87 -4.91
N ARG A 120 6.71 -11.99 -5.58
CA ARG A 120 6.27 -12.27 -6.95
C ARG A 120 4.75 -12.37 -7.05
N ARG A 121 4.08 -12.99 -6.07
CA ARG A 121 2.60 -13.01 -5.97
C ARG A 121 2.03 -11.60 -5.84
N LEU A 122 2.56 -10.79 -4.93
CA LEU A 122 2.12 -9.41 -4.74
C LEU A 122 2.26 -8.61 -6.03
N MET A 123 3.41 -8.73 -6.72
CA MET A 123 3.63 -8.03 -7.98
C MET A 123 2.62 -8.45 -9.05
N HIS A 124 2.33 -9.75 -9.17
CA HIS A 124 1.32 -10.25 -10.11
C HIS A 124 -0.06 -9.66 -9.82
N GLU A 125 -0.48 -9.67 -8.56
CA GLU A 125 -1.78 -9.17 -8.11
C GLU A 125 -1.91 -7.65 -8.30
N SER A 126 -0.88 -6.89 -7.93
CA SER A 126 -0.86 -5.43 -8.12
C SER A 126 -0.83 -5.04 -9.60
N LEU A 127 -0.12 -5.79 -10.45
CA LEU A 127 -0.11 -5.55 -11.89
C LEU A 127 -1.49 -5.83 -12.51
N ASN A 128 -2.11 -6.95 -12.15
CA ASN A 128 -3.46 -7.27 -12.60
C ASN A 128 -4.45 -6.19 -12.15
N LYS A 129 -4.35 -5.73 -10.90
CA LYS A 129 -5.15 -4.62 -10.37
C LYS A 129 -4.98 -3.34 -11.20
N LEU A 130 -3.75 -2.92 -11.47
CA LEU A 130 -3.47 -1.72 -12.25
C LEU A 130 -4.09 -1.81 -13.65
N LYS A 131 -3.93 -2.94 -14.33
CA LYS A 131 -4.53 -3.19 -15.66
C LYS A 131 -6.05 -3.08 -15.63
N ILE A 132 -6.68 -3.63 -14.60
CA ILE A 132 -8.14 -3.54 -14.45
C ILE A 132 -8.56 -2.09 -14.20
N GLN A 133 -7.88 -1.35 -13.33
CA GLN A 133 -8.15 0.06 -13.06
C GLN A 133 -8.06 0.90 -14.35
N LYS A 134 -7.04 0.67 -15.18
CA LYS A 134 -6.89 1.33 -16.50
C LYS A 134 -8.04 0.98 -17.44
N ARG A 135 -8.35 -0.32 -17.56
CA ARG A 135 -9.43 -0.81 -18.45
C ARG A 135 -10.80 -0.22 -18.11
N ILE A 136 -11.10 -0.02 -16.83
CA ILE A 136 -12.38 0.57 -16.40
C ILE A 136 -12.37 2.10 -16.34
N GLY A 137 -11.26 2.75 -16.70
CA GLY A 137 -11.15 4.21 -16.71
C GLY A 137 -11.14 4.85 -15.32
N ASN A 138 -10.59 4.18 -14.30
CA ASN A 138 -10.44 4.77 -12.96
C ASN A 138 -9.52 6.00 -13.00
N SER A 139 -9.71 6.92 -12.05
CA SER A 139 -8.86 8.11 -11.93
C SER A 139 -7.39 7.75 -11.72
N LEU A 140 -6.48 8.60 -12.21
CA LEU A 140 -5.05 8.52 -11.95
C LEU A 140 -4.73 8.50 -10.45
N TYR A 141 -5.61 9.06 -9.62
CA TYR A 141 -5.50 9.07 -8.16
C TYR A 141 -5.61 7.66 -7.54
N ARG A 142 -6.43 6.77 -8.13
CA ARG A 142 -6.48 5.35 -7.74
C ARG A 142 -5.30 4.58 -8.34
N GLN A 143 -4.98 4.84 -9.60
CA GLN A 143 -3.91 4.11 -10.29
C GLN A 143 -2.54 4.37 -9.66
N LYS A 144 -2.28 5.60 -9.17
CA LYS A 144 -0.98 5.96 -8.60
C LYS A 144 -0.61 5.18 -7.34
N THR A 145 -1.57 4.75 -6.51
CA THR A 145 -1.23 3.99 -5.30
C THR A 145 -0.77 2.59 -5.66
N THR A 146 -1.45 1.94 -6.60
CA THR A 146 -1.05 0.63 -7.13
C THR A 146 0.27 0.73 -7.90
N ALA A 147 0.47 1.79 -8.69
CA ALA A 147 1.71 2.03 -9.41
C ALA A 147 2.90 2.29 -8.46
N ALA A 148 2.72 3.03 -7.37
CA ALA A 148 3.76 3.25 -6.37
C ALA A 148 4.13 1.96 -5.61
N LEU A 149 3.16 1.09 -5.33
CA LEU A 149 3.44 -0.25 -4.79
C LEU A 149 4.32 -1.06 -5.77
N LEU A 150 3.93 -1.11 -7.05
CA LEU A 150 4.71 -1.79 -8.08
C LEU A 150 6.11 -1.18 -8.25
N SER A 151 6.24 0.15 -8.20
CA SER A 151 7.54 0.81 -8.34
C SER A 151 8.49 0.44 -7.19
N ARG A 152 8.00 0.37 -5.95
CA ARG A 152 8.81 -0.08 -4.80
C ARG A 152 9.24 -1.54 -4.94
N LEU A 153 8.35 -2.42 -5.37
CA LEU A 153 8.68 -3.83 -5.65
C LEU A 153 9.74 -3.96 -6.75
N LEU A 154 9.62 -3.17 -7.81
CA LEU A 154 10.58 -3.17 -8.90
C LEU A 154 11.96 -2.63 -8.47
N THR A 155 12.01 -1.55 -7.67
CA THR A 155 13.27 -0.98 -7.15
C THR A 155 14.02 -1.96 -6.24
N ARG A 156 13.29 -2.82 -5.53
CA ARG A 156 13.90 -3.88 -4.69
C ARG A 156 14.58 -4.96 -5.53
N ASN A 157 13.93 -5.40 -6.60
CA ASN A 157 14.40 -6.54 -7.40
C ASN A 157 15.32 -6.19 -8.56
N ASN A 158 15.28 -4.94 -9.06
CA ASN A 158 15.94 -4.58 -10.30
C ASN A 158 17.05 -3.54 -10.09
N ALA A 159 18.30 -3.94 -10.36
CA ALA A 159 19.46 -3.04 -10.35
C ALA A 159 19.33 -1.91 -11.40
N ALA A 160 18.65 -2.16 -12.53
CA ALA A 160 18.45 -1.13 -13.57
C ALA A 160 17.51 0.01 -13.11
N LEU A 161 16.67 -0.21 -12.09
CA LEU A 161 15.89 0.88 -11.48
C LEU A 161 16.65 1.64 -10.42
N LYS A 162 17.69 1.04 -9.85
CA LYS A 162 18.68 1.78 -9.06
C LYS A 162 19.50 2.73 -9.95
N GLU A 163 19.64 2.45 -11.25
CA GLU A 163 20.21 3.43 -12.20
C GLU A 163 19.27 4.62 -12.43
N TYR A 164 17.95 4.45 -12.41
CA TYR A 164 16.99 5.57 -12.42
C TYR A 164 17.10 6.45 -11.16
N ASP A 165 17.43 5.85 -10.02
CA ASP A 165 17.74 6.55 -8.75
C ASP A 165 19.06 7.34 -8.85
N GLN A 166 20.05 6.83 -9.61
CA GLN A 166 21.34 7.51 -9.84
C GLN A 166 21.30 8.57 -10.95
N PHE A 167 20.37 8.48 -11.92
CA PHE A 167 20.29 9.37 -13.09
C PHE A 167 19.10 10.34 -13.08
N GLY A 168 18.44 10.56 -11.94
CA GLY A 168 17.55 11.72 -11.75
C GLY A 168 16.32 11.73 -12.65
N ASN A 169 15.54 10.64 -12.69
CA ASN A 169 14.14 10.77 -13.11
C ASN A 169 13.29 11.12 -11.90
N ASP A 170 13.28 12.41 -11.54
CA ASP A 170 12.60 12.97 -10.37
C ASP A 170 11.15 12.48 -10.25
N LYS A 171 10.45 12.28 -11.37
CA LYS A 171 9.06 11.84 -11.40
C LYS A 171 8.85 10.44 -10.84
N PHE A 172 9.75 9.51 -11.16
CA PHE A 172 9.67 8.13 -10.68
C PHE A 172 9.95 8.07 -9.18
N LEU A 173 10.93 8.85 -8.71
CA LEU A 173 11.26 8.94 -7.29
C LEU A 173 10.15 9.63 -6.50
N LEU A 174 9.52 10.67 -7.05
CA LEU A 174 8.36 11.33 -6.45
C LEU A 174 7.20 10.34 -6.24
N LEU A 175 6.92 9.49 -7.22
CA LEU A 175 5.89 8.47 -7.07
C LEU A 175 6.30 7.39 -6.06
N THR A 176 7.52 6.88 -6.19
CA THR A 176 8.03 5.77 -5.36
C THR A 176 8.16 6.17 -3.89
N ASN A 177 8.68 7.36 -3.61
CA ASN A 177 8.96 7.80 -2.24
C ASN A 177 7.78 8.52 -1.60
N TYR A 178 6.96 9.22 -2.38
CA TYR A 178 5.93 10.13 -1.84
C TYR A 178 4.52 9.87 -2.38
N PHE A 179 4.32 8.92 -3.31
CA PHE A 179 3.03 8.72 -4.00
C PHE A 179 2.56 9.97 -4.76
N ILE A 180 3.51 10.79 -5.22
CA ILE A 180 3.26 11.97 -6.05
C ILE A 180 3.38 11.56 -7.52
N LEU A 181 2.27 11.66 -8.25
CA LEU A 181 2.23 11.41 -9.68
C LEU A 181 2.23 12.74 -10.42
N GLU A 182 3.31 13.04 -11.13
CA GLU A 182 3.38 14.24 -11.98
C GLU A 182 2.83 14.01 -13.39
N ASP A 183 2.98 12.80 -13.92
CA ASP A 183 2.65 12.48 -15.32
C ASP A 183 2.22 11.01 -15.48
N GLU A 184 1.20 10.75 -16.29
CA GLU A 184 0.64 9.42 -16.52
C GLU A 184 1.65 8.44 -17.14
N SER A 185 2.62 8.91 -17.93
CA SER A 185 3.64 8.04 -18.55
C SER A 185 4.51 7.31 -17.51
N VAL A 186 4.56 7.79 -16.27
CA VAL A 186 5.23 7.08 -15.16
C VAL A 186 4.53 5.76 -14.87
N ILE A 187 3.19 5.75 -14.86
CA ILE A 187 2.39 4.54 -14.64
C ILE A 187 2.60 3.54 -15.78
N GLU A 188 2.59 4.01 -17.03
CA GLU A 188 2.82 3.16 -18.20
C GLU A 188 4.18 2.46 -18.17
N LYS A 189 5.23 3.20 -17.78
CA LYS A 189 6.59 2.64 -17.65
C LYS A 189 6.67 1.60 -16.54
N ILE A 190 6.05 1.87 -15.38
CA ILE A 190 6.00 0.92 -14.26
C ILE A 190 5.28 -0.37 -14.68
N GLU A 191 4.15 -0.25 -15.36
CA GLU A 191 3.39 -1.39 -15.88
C GLU A 191 4.26 -2.25 -16.81
N GLN A 192 4.91 -1.63 -17.81
CA GLN A 192 5.77 -2.34 -18.76
C GLN A 192 6.94 -3.05 -18.08
N GLN A 193 7.54 -2.42 -17.07
CA GLN A 193 8.65 -3.01 -16.31
C GLN A 193 8.19 -4.17 -15.42
N ALA A 194 7.03 -4.05 -14.78
CA ALA A 194 6.42 -5.15 -14.01
C ALA A 194 6.08 -6.35 -14.90
N GLU A 195 5.53 -6.11 -16.09
CA GLU A 195 5.32 -7.17 -17.09
C GLU A 195 6.62 -7.85 -17.49
N THR A 196 7.65 -7.07 -17.78
CA THR A 196 8.97 -7.59 -18.19
C THR A 196 9.59 -8.42 -17.07
N TYR A 197 9.51 -7.95 -15.83
CA TYR A 197 10.04 -8.66 -14.66
C TYR A 197 9.33 -10.00 -14.43
N LEU A 198 7.99 -10.05 -14.54
CA LEU A 198 7.23 -11.27 -14.29
C LEU A 198 7.36 -12.32 -15.41
N ASN A 199 7.72 -11.89 -16.62
CA ASN A 199 7.96 -12.77 -17.78
C ASN A 199 9.38 -13.36 -17.82
N ASN A 200 10.28 -12.90 -16.95
CA ASN A 200 11.64 -13.43 -16.78
C ASN A 200 11.76 -14.35 -15.55
#